data_AF-A0A836QLV6-F1
#
_entry.id   AF-A0A836QLV6-F1
#
_cell.length_a   1.000
_cell.length_b   1.000
_cell.length_c   1.000
_cell.angle_alpha   90.00
_cell.angle_beta   90.00
_cell.angle_gamma   90.00
#
_symmetry.space_group_name_H-M   'P 1'
#
loop_
_entity.id
_entity.type
_entity.pdbx_description
1 polymer ?
#
loop_
_entity_poly.entity_id
_entity_poly.type
_entity_poly.pdbx_seq_one_letter_code
_entity_poly.pdbx_strand_id
1 'polypeptide(L)'
;MDEPRLIYYNDGHHFNAKRIEPPASIHMLQWPVDEVAGTGVDLLVLGLGYGDVYFHDSKVGRVVGQQKEVWESYIDWRIMRMVEEARKLGTDQVREVIKRGKELGIRVFPSLKLQDVAPPGGERCGLLKGERGAEVCIGTEGRNEWAYDFAHQSVREDKLAVLREILVDYEADGIELDFLFGNAYFKPEQVSGHTGLMTEYMAHIRSLAREVGESQNREIPIMARICLERDQNLSMGLDVEAWLADGSID
;
A
#
# COMPACT_ATOMS: atom_id res chain seq x y z
N MET A 1 0.41 4.30 22.34
CA MET A 1 1.63 3.71 21.73
C MET A 1 2.68 4.80 21.63
N ASP A 2 3.97 4.51 21.80
CA ASP A 2 5.01 5.55 21.68
C ASP A 2 5.26 5.91 20.21
N GLU A 3 5.40 7.21 19.94
CA GLU A 3 5.70 7.76 18.62
C GLU A 3 7.08 7.25 18.13
N PRO A 4 7.20 6.73 16.89
CA PRO A 4 8.49 6.30 16.36
C PRO A 4 9.43 7.49 16.18
N ARG A 5 10.70 7.35 16.59
CA ARG A 5 11.71 8.41 16.43
C ARG A 5 12.37 8.35 15.05
N LEU A 6 12.54 7.14 14.53
CA LEU A 6 13.09 6.91 13.20
C LEU A 6 12.22 5.92 12.43
N ILE A 7 11.65 6.41 11.33
CA ILE A 7 10.86 5.64 10.37
C ILE A 7 11.75 5.37 9.15
N TYR A 8 11.88 4.11 8.75
CA TYR A 8 12.60 3.72 7.54
C TYR A 8 11.63 3.16 6.51
N TYR A 9 11.60 3.76 5.32
CA TYR A 9 10.80 3.25 4.21
C TYR A 9 11.62 2.31 3.32
N ASN A 10 11.07 1.12 3.07
CA ASN A 10 11.57 0.13 2.14
C ASN A 10 10.47 -0.16 1.11
N ASP A 11 10.73 0.03 -0.18
CA ASP A 11 9.72 -0.20 -1.23
C ASP A 11 9.40 -1.69 -1.49
N GLY A 12 10.07 -2.60 -0.79
CA GLY A 12 9.88 -4.04 -0.88
C GLY A 12 10.70 -4.71 -1.98
N HIS A 13 11.26 -3.97 -2.94
CA HIS A 13 11.84 -4.59 -4.13
C HIS A 13 13.24 -4.12 -4.55
N HIS A 14 13.61 -2.85 -4.40
CA HIS A 14 14.86 -2.36 -4.98
C HIS A 14 16.11 -3.05 -4.43
N PHE A 15 16.13 -3.29 -3.12
CA PHE A 15 17.22 -4.01 -2.48
C PHE A 15 16.91 -5.49 -2.25
N ASN A 16 15.63 -5.83 -2.03
CA ASN A 16 15.22 -7.16 -1.56
C ASN A 16 14.66 -8.05 -2.67
N ALA A 17 13.43 -7.82 -3.14
CA ALA A 17 12.80 -8.74 -4.10
C ALA A 17 13.60 -8.97 -5.39
N LYS A 18 14.35 -7.97 -5.86
CA LYS A 18 15.24 -8.11 -7.04
C LYS A 18 16.45 -9.01 -6.82
N ARG A 19 16.81 -9.33 -5.58
CA ARG A 19 18.06 -10.04 -5.21
C ARG A 19 17.83 -11.43 -4.63
N ILE A 20 16.61 -11.77 -4.26
CA ILE A 20 16.27 -13.10 -3.79
C ILE A 20 16.40 -14.08 -4.96
N GLU A 21 17.29 -15.07 -4.84
CA GLU A 21 17.49 -16.12 -5.83
C GLU A 21 16.84 -17.41 -5.35
N PRO A 22 16.19 -18.17 -6.25
CA PRO A 22 15.74 -19.52 -5.93
C PRO A 22 16.93 -20.45 -5.58
N PRO A 23 16.80 -21.33 -4.58
CA PRO A 23 15.66 -21.43 -3.68
C PRO A 23 15.64 -20.27 -2.68
N ALA A 24 14.50 -19.59 -2.57
CA ALA A 24 14.31 -18.61 -1.50
C ALA A 24 14.24 -19.32 -0.15
N SER A 25 14.64 -18.62 0.91
CA SER A 25 14.48 -19.08 2.29
C SER A 25 13.70 -18.06 3.10
N ILE A 26 13.12 -18.49 4.23
CA ILE A 26 12.46 -17.57 5.17
C ILE A 26 13.39 -16.42 5.58
N HIS A 27 14.66 -16.73 5.87
CA HIS A 27 15.65 -15.70 6.20
C HIS A 27 15.80 -14.62 5.12
N MET A 28 15.78 -15.00 3.84
CA MET A 28 15.85 -14.02 2.74
C MET A 28 14.61 -13.13 2.67
N LEU A 29 13.43 -13.65 3.00
CA LEU A 29 12.20 -12.86 3.05
C LEU A 29 12.21 -11.86 4.22
N GLN A 30 12.99 -12.14 5.26
CA GLN A 30 13.11 -11.34 6.49
C GLN A 30 14.15 -10.21 6.41
N TRP A 31 14.95 -10.16 5.33
CA TRP A 31 15.97 -9.12 5.13
C TRP A 31 15.50 -7.67 5.36
N PRO A 32 14.29 -7.24 4.95
CA PRO A 32 13.84 -5.87 5.23
C PRO A 32 13.91 -5.48 6.71
N VAL A 33 13.66 -6.40 7.65
CA VAL A 33 13.81 -6.15 9.08
C VAL A 33 15.25 -6.32 9.53
N ASP A 34 15.91 -7.41 9.10
CA ASP A 34 17.28 -7.71 9.53
C ASP A 34 18.27 -6.60 9.15
N GLU A 35 18.03 -5.88 8.05
CA GLU A 35 18.85 -4.74 7.59
C GLU A 35 18.79 -3.52 8.52
N VAL A 36 17.67 -3.31 9.19
CA VAL A 36 17.46 -2.17 10.10
C VAL A 36 17.61 -2.56 11.57
N ALA A 37 17.70 -3.85 11.88
CA ALA A 37 17.90 -4.33 13.23
C ALA A 37 19.18 -3.76 13.86
N GLY A 38 19.05 -3.16 15.05
CA GLY A 38 20.16 -2.55 15.78
C GLY A 38 20.63 -1.19 15.26
N THR A 39 19.97 -0.61 14.25
CA THR A 39 20.31 0.71 13.69
C THR A 39 19.61 1.89 14.42
N GLY A 40 18.63 1.60 15.28
CA GLY A 40 17.79 2.60 15.94
C GLY A 40 16.51 2.96 15.19
N VAL A 41 16.18 2.23 14.11
CA VAL A 41 14.86 2.30 13.46
C VAL A 41 13.81 1.69 14.38
N ASP A 42 12.73 2.44 14.66
CA ASP A 42 11.62 2.01 15.51
C ASP A 42 10.42 1.49 14.70
N LEU A 43 10.32 1.93 13.44
CA LEU A 43 9.26 1.58 12.52
C LEU A 43 9.83 1.35 11.11
N LEU A 44 9.64 0.14 10.60
CA LEU A 44 9.85 -0.18 9.20
C LEU A 44 8.53 0.00 8.44
N VAL A 45 8.55 0.82 7.40
CA VAL A 45 7.45 0.95 6.46
C VAL A 45 7.77 0.14 5.22
N LEU A 46 6.97 -0.87 4.91
CA LEU A 46 7.22 -1.80 3.80
C LEU A 46 6.20 -1.58 2.67
N GLY A 47 6.66 -1.14 1.50
CA GLY A 47 5.83 -1.02 0.30
C GLY A 47 5.23 -2.36 -0.11
N LEU A 48 3.92 -2.38 -0.36
CA LEU A 48 3.20 -3.60 -0.75
C LEU A 48 3.45 -4.03 -2.21
N GLY A 49 3.99 -3.14 -3.05
CA GLY A 49 4.07 -3.40 -4.49
C GLY A 49 4.47 -2.21 -5.34
N TYR A 50 4.27 -2.34 -6.65
CA TYR A 50 4.54 -1.25 -7.59
C TYR A 50 3.60 -0.06 -7.40
N GLY A 51 2.34 -0.35 -7.05
CA GLY A 51 1.19 0.55 -7.02
C GLY A 51 -0.03 -0.32 -6.75
N ASP A 52 -0.81 -0.59 -7.81
CA ASP A 52 -1.98 -1.49 -7.76
C ASP A 52 -1.66 -2.98 -8.04
N VAL A 53 -0.38 -3.34 -8.03
CA VAL A 53 0.10 -4.72 -8.21
C VAL A 53 1.06 -5.06 -7.08
N TYR A 54 0.73 -6.13 -6.35
CA TYR A 54 1.29 -6.45 -5.04
C TYR A 54 2.33 -7.57 -5.07
N PHE A 55 3.18 -7.58 -4.05
CA PHE A 55 4.23 -8.57 -3.84
C PHE A 55 3.89 -9.61 -2.75
N HIS A 56 2.81 -9.40 -1.99
CA HIS A 56 2.22 -10.45 -1.14
C HIS A 56 1.20 -11.29 -1.93
N ASP A 57 0.83 -12.45 -1.40
CA ASP A 57 -0.11 -13.36 -2.05
C ASP A 57 -1.56 -12.91 -1.84
N SER A 58 -1.88 -11.72 -2.38
CA SER A 58 -3.18 -11.08 -2.24
C SER A 58 -4.30 -11.90 -2.88
N LYS A 59 -5.43 -11.96 -2.17
CA LYS A 59 -6.70 -12.58 -2.61
C LYS A 59 -7.60 -11.59 -3.34
N VAL A 60 -7.42 -10.29 -3.08
CA VAL A 60 -8.30 -9.22 -3.57
C VAL A 60 -7.61 -8.33 -4.61
N GLY A 61 -6.29 -8.23 -4.58
CA GLY A 61 -5.50 -7.44 -5.50
C GLY A 61 -4.75 -8.27 -6.54
N ARG A 62 -4.25 -7.61 -7.60
CA ARG A 62 -3.41 -8.27 -8.60
C ARG A 62 -2.03 -8.55 -8.00
N VAL A 63 -1.58 -9.79 -8.06
CA VAL A 63 -0.23 -10.19 -7.65
C VAL A 63 0.72 -10.14 -8.84
N VAL A 64 1.96 -9.67 -8.63
CA VAL A 64 2.97 -9.61 -9.69
C VAL A 64 3.13 -10.97 -10.40
N GLY A 65 3.15 -10.92 -11.73
CA GLY A 65 3.19 -12.11 -12.59
C GLY A 65 1.82 -12.71 -12.95
N GLN A 66 0.73 -12.33 -12.28
CA GLN A 66 -0.60 -12.69 -12.74
C GLN A 66 -0.87 -12.07 -14.12
N GLN A 67 -1.46 -12.89 -15.00
CA GLN A 67 -1.77 -12.53 -16.39
C GLN A 67 -0.53 -12.20 -17.24
N LYS A 68 0.64 -12.71 -16.86
CA LYS A 68 1.90 -12.45 -17.58
C LYS A 68 2.57 -13.75 -18.01
N GLU A 69 2.64 -13.95 -19.32
CA GLU A 69 3.33 -15.11 -19.92
C GLU A 69 4.76 -14.78 -20.34
N VAL A 70 4.99 -13.54 -20.81
CA VAL A 70 6.29 -13.09 -21.32
C VAL A 70 6.79 -11.90 -20.51
N TRP A 71 8.09 -11.93 -20.19
CA TRP A 71 8.76 -10.91 -19.41
C TRP A 71 9.76 -10.14 -20.27
N GLU A 72 9.52 -8.83 -20.39
CA GLU A 72 10.44 -7.90 -21.06
C GLU A 72 11.47 -7.31 -20.08
N SER A 73 11.15 -7.33 -18.79
CA SER A 73 12.00 -6.84 -17.70
C SER A 73 12.51 -8.01 -16.87
N TYR A 74 13.81 -8.26 -16.95
CA TYR A 74 14.49 -9.24 -16.09
C TYR A 74 14.30 -8.91 -14.61
N ILE A 75 14.26 -7.61 -14.29
CA ILE A 75 14.11 -7.12 -12.91
C ILE A 75 12.73 -7.47 -12.35
N ASP A 76 11.67 -7.25 -13.11
CA ASP A 76 10.30 -7.56 -12.66
C ASP A 76 10.07 -9.08 -12.64
N TRP A 77 10.70 -9.81 -13.56
CA TRP A 77 10.72 -11.27 -13.52
C TRP A 77 11.33 -11.78 -12.21
N ARG A 78 12.45 -11.20 -11.75
CA ARG A 78 13.06 -11.57 -10.46
C ARG A 78 12.15 -11.31 -9.27
N ILE A 79 11.42 -10.19 -9.28
CA ILE A 79 10.46 -9.85 -8.23
C ILE A 79 9.34 -10.90 -8.20
N MET A 80 8.80 -11.28 -9.35
CA MET A 80 7.83 -12.37 -9.42
C MET A 80 8.38 -13.69 -8.89
N ARG A 81 9.65 -14.03 -9.18
CA ARG A 81 10.28 -15.26 -8.67
C ARG A 81 10.33 -15.27 -7.14
N MET A 82 10.59 -14.15 -6.49
CA MET A 82 10.49 -14.07 -5.02
C MET A 82 9.09 -14.48 -4.55
N VAL A 83 8.04 -13.92 -5.16
CA VAL A 83 6.64 -14.21 -4.80
C VAL A 83 6.30 -15.69 -5.01
N GLU A 84 6.69 -16.28 -6.15
CA GLU A 84 6.47 -17.70 -6.42
C GLU A 84 7.18 -18.62 -5.43
N GLU A 85 8.45 -18.34 -5.13
CA GLU A 85 9.23 -19.16 -4.21
C GLU A 85 8.70 -19.03 -2.77
N ALA A 86 8.29 -17.83 -2.35
CA ALA A 86 7.65 -17.64 -1.05
C ALA A 86 6.32 -18.42 -0.96
N ARG A 87 5.50 -18.39 -2.02
CA ARG A 87 4.25 -19.16 -2.09
C ARG A 87 4.50 -20.67 -1.96
N LYS A 88 5.58 -21.20 -2.55
CA LYS A 88 5.97 -22.61 -2.38
C LYS A 88 6.35 -22.97 -0.93
N LEU A 89 6.80 -22.00 -0.15
CA LEU A 89 7.06 -22.14 1.28
C LEU A 89 5.79 -21.95 2.14
N GLY A 90 4.65 -21.64 1.53
CA GLY A 90 3.39 -21.38 2.23
C GLY A 90 3.34 -20.02 2.93
N THR A 91 4.12 -19.03 2.45
CA THR A 91 4.18 -17.68 3.03
C THR A 91 4.40 -16.62 1.95
N ASP A 92 4.61 -15.37 2.36
CA ASP A 92 5.07 -14.26 1.51
C ASP A 92 5.97 -13.29 2.30
N GLN A 93 6.55 -12.31 1.61
CA GLN A 93 7.47 -11.36 2.24
C GLN A 93 6.80 -10.50 3.32
N VAL A 94 5.56 -10.04 3.11
CA VAL A 94 4.87 -9.17 4.07
C VAL A 94 4.66 -9.93 5.38
N ARG A 95 4.21 -11.18 5.31
CA ARG A 95 4.01 -12.04 6.49
C ARG A 95 5.32 -12.27 7.26
N GLU A 96 6.40 -12.61 6.55
CA GLU A 96 7.69 -12.88 7.21
C GLU A 96 8.34 -11.63 7.78
N VAL A 97 8.20 -10.46 7.13
CA VAL A 97 8.70 -9.18 7.66
C VAL A 97 7.92 -8.80 8.92
N ILE A 98 6.58 -8.88 8.93
CA ILE A 98 5.78 -8.58 10.13
C ILE A 98 6.16 -9.51 11.28
N LYS A 99 6.27 -10.82 11.01
CA LYS A 99 6.68 -11.81 12.01
C LYS A 99 8.07 -11.49 12.58
N ARG A 100 9.02 -11.18 11.70
CA ARG A 100 10.39 -10.86 12.10
C ARG A 100 10.46 -9.55 12.90
N GLY A 101 9.67 -8.55 12.52
CA GLY A 101 9.51 -7.31 13.26
C GLY A 101 9.07 -7.57 14.70
N LYS A 102 8.01 -8.38 14.88
CA LYS A 102 7.52 -8.80 16.20
C LYS A 102 8.59 -9.53 17.03
N GLU A 103 9.40 -10.40 16.41
CA GLU A 103 10.50 -11.10 17.09
C GLU A 103 11.60 -10.15 17.60
N LEU A 104 11.89 -9.09 16.84
CA LEU A 104 12.97 -8.13 17.15
C LEU A 104 12.50 -6.85 17.84
N GLY A 105 11.19 -6.69 18.05
CA GLY A 105 10.61 -5.47 18.63
C GLY A 105 10.62 -4.27 17.69
N ILE A 106 10.63 -4.50 16.37
CA ILE A 106 10.56 -3.46 15.33
C ILE A 106 9.16 -3.50 14.73
N ARG A 107 8.41 -2.41 14.83
CA ARG A 107 7.07 -2.33 14.24
C ARG A 107 7.17 -2.35 12.72
N VAL A 108 6.21 -2.98 12.07
CA VAL A 108 6.13 -3.03 10.60
C VAL A 108 4.78 -2.50 10.13
N PHE A 109 4.80 -1.40 9.38
CA PHE A 109 3.60 -0.86 8.72
C PHE A 109 3.71 -1.12 7.23
N PRO A 110 2.88 -2.02 6.66
CA PRO A 110 2.76 -2.11 5.22
C PRO A 110 2.21 -0.80 4.65
N SER A 111 2.80 -0.36 3.54
CA SER A 111 2.47 0.89 2.85
C SER A 111 1.71 0.60 1.57
N LEU A 112 0.46 1.09 1.54
CA LEU A 112 -0.40 1.03 0.38
C LEU A 112 -0.28 2.34 -0.40
N LYS A 113 0.26 2.25 -1.61
CA LYS A 113 0.20 3.32 -2.60
C LYS A 113 -1.23 3.42 -3.10
N LEU A 114 -1.89 4.55 -2.91
CA LEU A 114 -3.31 4.69 -3.24
C LEU A 114 -3.60 4.92 -4.71
N GLN A 115 -2.57 5.21 -5.51
CA GLN A 115 -2.73 5.57 -6.92
C GLN A 115 -1.67 4.90 -7.78
N ASP A 116 -1.99 4.62 -9.04
CA ASP A 116 -1.02 4.32 -10.11
C ASP A 116 -1.63 4.80 -11.43
N VAL A 117 -0.80 5.16 -12.40
CA VAL A 117 -1.23 5.73 -13.69
C VAL A 117 -1.04 4.77 -14.85
N ALA A 118 -0.68 3.51 -14.59
CA ALA A 118 -0.57 2.49 -15.62
C ALA A 118 -1.95 2.24 -16.27
N PRO A 119 -2.01 2.26 -17.62
CA PRO A 119 -3.25 1.97 -18.34
C PRO A 119 -3.62 0.48 -18.23
N PRO A 120 -4.86 0.09 -18.60
CA PRO A 120 -5.23 -1.31 -18.81
C PRO A 120 -4.20 -2.06 -19.65
N GLY A 121 -3.82 -3.25 -19.17
CA GLY A 121 -2.74 -4.06 -19.77
C GLY A 121 -1.32 -3.70 -19.31
N GLY A 122 -1.13 -2.58 -18.61
CA GLY A 122 0.16 -2.21 -18.04
C GLY A 122 0.60 -3.13 -16.88
N GLU A 123 1.91 -3.19 -16.65
CA GLU A 123 2.53 -4.03 -15.60
C GLU A 123 2.09 -3.67 -14.17
N ARG A 124 1.66 -2.43 -13.95
CA ARG A 124 1.21 -1.92 -12.64
C ARG A 124 -0.30 -1.70 -12.56
N CYS A 125 -1.03 -2.14 -13.59
CA CYS A 125 -2.47 -2.01 -13.63
C CYS A 125 -3.13 -3.07 -12.74
N GLY A 126 -3.86 -2.62 -11.72
CA GLY A 126 -4.65 -3.48 -10.84
C GLY A 126 -5.90 -4.07 -11.51
N LEU A 127 -6.57 -4.98 -10.81
CA LEU A 127 -7.72 -5.72 -11.35
C LEU A 127 -8.88 -4.80 -11.74
N LEU A 128 -9.34 -3.91 -10.85
CA LEU A 128 -10.49 -3.03 -11.11
C LEU A 128 -10.30 -2.18 -12.39
N LYS A 129 -9.13 -1.54 -12.55
CA LYS A 129 -8.80 -0.74 -13.74
C LYS A 129 -8.65 -1.61 -14.98
N GLY A 130 -8.06 -2.80 -14.85
CA GLY A 130 -7.96 -3.75 -15.95
C GLY A 130 -9.33 -4.17 -16.49
N GLU A 131 -10.30 -4.35 -15.59
CA GLU A 131 -11.66 -4.79 -15.94
C GLU A 131 -12.56 -3.67 -16.45
N ARG A 132 -12.53 -2.50 -15.80
CA ARG A 132 -13.47 -1.39 -16.08
C ARG A 132 -12.87 -0.28 -16.95
N GLY A 133 -11.56 -0.30 -17.17
CA GLY A 133 -10.87 0.69 -17.99
C GLY A 133 -11.11 2.11 -17.52
N ALA A 134 -11.39 3.01 -18.47
CA ALA A 134 -11.50 4.44 -18.22
C ALA A 134 -12.71 4.84 -17.37
N GLU A 135 -13.69 3.94 -17.16
CA GLU A 135 -14.90 4.20 -16.38
C GLU A 135 -14.60 4.58 -14.92
N VAL A 136 -13.53 4.03 -14.36
CA VAL A 136 -13.11 4.25 -12.96
C VAL A 136 -11.93 5.22 -12.84
N CYS A 137 -11.57 5.90 -13.94
CA CYS A 137 -10.40 6.76 -14.00
C CYS A 137 -10.77 8.25 -14.14
N ILE A 138 -9.83 9.10 -13.77
CA ILE A 138 -9.96 10.56 -13.88
C ILE A 138 -10.16 10.98 -15.35
N GLY A 139 -9.46 10.33 -16.29
CA GLY A 139 -9.65 10.55 -17.72
C GLY A 139 -9.14 11.88 -18.26
N THR A 140 -8.43 12.67 -17.43
CA THR A 140 -7.80 13.92 -17.87
C THR A 140 -6.55 13.61 -18.67
N GLU A 141 -6.48 14.10 -19.91
CA GLU A 141 -5.35 13.88 -20.81
C GLU A 141 -4.00 14.20 -20.13
N GLY A 142 -3.02 13.30 -20.32
CA GLY A 142 -1.70 13.40 -19.74
C GLY A 142 -1.50 12.42 -18.58
N ARG A 143 -0.75 12.84 -17.55
CA ARG A 143 -0.28 11.93 -16.48
C ARG A 143 -1.42 11.20 -15.75
N ASN A 144 -2.59 11.83 -15.62
CA ASN A 144 -3.69 11.34 -14.78
C ASN A 144 -4.84 10.71 -15.59
N GLU A 145 -4.62 10.42 -16.88
CA GLU A 145 -5.64 9.80 -17.73
C GLU A 145 -6.17 8.48 -17.12
N TRP A 146 -5.25 7.67 -16.60
CA TRP A 146 -5.51 6.35 -16.03
C TRP A 146 -5.36 6.28 -14.51
N ALA A 147 -5.21 7.43 -13.84
CA ALA A 147 -5.32 7.51 -12.39
C ALA A 147 -6.76 7.16 -11.99
N TYR A 148 -6.94 6.36 -10.95
CA TYR A 148 -8.28 6.10 -10.40
C TYR A 148 -8.93 7.40 -9.92
N ASP A 149 -10.23 7.52 -10.19
CA ASP A 149 -11.07 8.59 -9.66
C ASP A 149 -11.81 8.09 -8.40
N PHE A 150 -11.40 8.62 -7.25
CA PHE A 150 -11.95 8.30 -5.93
C PHE A 150 -13.37 8.83 -5.75
N ALA A 151 -13.96 9.55 -6.70
CA ALA A 151 -15.40 9.80 -6.73
C ALA A 151 -16.19 8.48 -6.85
N HIS A 152 -15.63 7.48 -7.53
CA HIS A 152 -16.26 6.18 -7.69
C HIS A 152 -16.14 5.34 -6.40
N GLN A 153 -17.28 4.91 -5.88
CA GLN A 153 -17.34 4.05 -4.70
C GLN A 153 -16.53 2.76 -4.86
N SER A 154 -16.57 2.14 -6.03
CA SER A 154 -15.81 0.92 -6.33
C SER A 154 -14.29 1.09 -6.19
N VAL A 155 -13.76 2.28 -6.48
CA VAL A 155 -12.32 2.57 -6.28
C VAL A 155 -11.99 2.59 -4.80
N ARG A 156 -12.82 3.25 -3.99
CA ARG A 156 -12.65 3.31 -2.54
C ARG A 156 -12.78 1.92 -1.92
N GLU A 157 -13.73 1.12 -2.38
CA GLU A 157 -13.95 -0.26 -1.93
C GLU A 157 -12.79 -1.20 -2.30
N ASP A 158 -12.22 -1.07 -3.51
CA ASP A 158 -11.03 -1.82 -3.95
C ASP A 158 -9.84 -1.59 -3.00
N LYS A 159 -9.56 -0.34 -2.64
CA LYS A 159 -8.50 0.00 -1.68
C LYS A 159 -8.81 -0.45 -0.27
N LEU A 160 -10.06 -0.30 0.17
CA LEU A 160 -10.49 -0.75 1.49
C LEU A 160 -10.39 -2.28 1.63
N ALA A 161 -10.64 -3.04 0.57
CA ALA A 161 -10.50 -4.49 0.57
C ALA A 161 -9.04 -4.93 0.79
N VAL A 162 -8.08 -4.28 0.14
CA VAL A 162 -6.64 -4.53 0.36
C VAL A 162 -6.24 -4.16 1.79
N LEU A 163 -6.69 -3.01 2.30
CA LEU A 163 -6.43 -2.63 3.70
C LEU A 163 -7.00 -3.65 4.69
N ARG A 164 -8.23 -4.14 4.46
CA ARG A 164 -8.83 -5.19 5.29
C ARG A 164 -8.02 -6.47 5.25
N GLU A 165 -7.57 -6.90 4.08
CA GLU A 165 -6.69 -8.07 3.94
C GLU A 165 -5.41 -7.91 4.79
N ILE A 166 -4.72 -6.76 4.70
CA ILE A 166 -3.50 -6.51 5.47
C ILE A 166 -3.76 -6.47 6.98
N LEU A 167 -4.86 -5.88 7.42
CA LEU A 167 -5.15 -5.78 8.86
C LEU A 167 -5.64 -7.10 9.45
N VAL A 168 -6.45 -7.87 8.71
CA VAL A 168 -7.06 -9.12 9.19
C VAL A 168 -6.15 -10.33 8.97
N ASP A 169 -5.68 -10.54 7.74
CA ASP A 169 -4.98 -11.79 7.38
C ASP A 169 -3.48 -11.75 7.70
N TYR A 170 -2.91 -10.54 7.78
CA TYR A 170 -1.49 -10.32 8.09
C TYR A 170 -1.26 -9.76 9.49
N GLU A 171 -2.31 -9.28 10.17
CA GLU A 171 -2.24 -8.69 11.52
C GLU A 171 -1.10 -7.67 11.65
N ALA A 172 -0.98 -6.79 10.64
CA ALA A 172 0.04 -5.77 10.56
C ALA A 172 -0.01 -4.80 11.75
N ASP A 173 1.15 -4.36 12.25
CA ASP A 173 1.21 -3.53 13.48
C ASP A 173 0.51 -2.17 13.31
N GLY A 174 0.37 -1.71 12.06
CA GLY A 174 -0.34 -0.53 11.60
C GLY A 174 -0.30 -0.50 10.07
N ILE A 175 -0.74 0.60 9.46
CA ILE A 175 -0.64 0.80 8.00
C ILE A 175 -0.17 2.21 7.65
N GLU A 176 0.49 2.35 6.51
CA GLU A 176 0.73 3.64 5.85
C GLU A 176 -0.15 3.75 4.60
N LEU A 177 -0.83 4.88 4.45
CA LEU A 177 -1.51 5.30 3.22
C LEU A 177 -0.59 6.26 2.47
N ASP A 178 0.02 5.80 1.37
CA ASP A 178 0.91 6.62 0.56
C ASP A 178 0.12 7.38 -0.51
N PHE A 179 -0.20 8.65 -0.19
CA PHE A 179 -0.86 9.57 -1.11
C PHE A 179 0.14 10.29 -2.05
N LEU A 180 1.44 10.08 -1.91
CA LEU A 180 2.47 10.74 -2.73
C LEU A 180 2.95 9.90 -3.91
N PHE A 181 2.53 8.64 -4.00
CA PHE A 181 2.81 7.86 -5.22
C PHE A 181 2.00 8.37 -6.43
N GLY A 182 0.85 8.99 -6.19
CA GLY A 182 0.08 9.78 -7.16
C GLY A 182 0.10 11.27 -6.88
N ASN A 183 -0.55 12.06 -7.73
CA ASN A 183 -0.74 13.50 -7.51
C ASN A 183 -2.18 13.98 -7.81
N ALA A 184 -3.13 13.06 -7.97
CA ALA A 184 -4.54 13.35 -8.17
C ALA A 184 -5.41 12.16 -7.75
N TYR A 185 -6.56 12.48 -7.17
CA TYR A 185 -7.56 11.51 -6.68
C TYR A 185 -8.95 11.77 -7.23
N PHE A 186 -9.19 12.94 -7.82
CA PHE A 186 -10.46 13.36 -8.41
C PHE A 186 -10.19 14.12 -9.70
N LYS A 187 -11.24 14.31 -10.51
CA LYS A 187 -11.19 15.24 -11.64
C LYS A 187 -10.92 16.67 -11.15
N PRO A 188 -10.09 17.47 -11.86
CA PRO A 188 -9.67 18.79 -11.39
C PRO A 188 -10.82 19.71 -10.94
N GLU A 189 -11.91 19.73 -11.69
CA GLU A 189 -13.11 20.54 -11.43
C GLU A 189 -13.97 20.02 -10.27
N GLN A 190 -13.75 18.79 -9.81
CA GLN A 190 -14.51 18.15 -8.74
C GLN A 190 -13.78 18.14 -7.40
N VAL A 191 -12.48 18.45 -7.37
CA VAL A 191 -11.65 18.39 -6.15
C VAL A 191 -12.32 19.09 -4.98
N SER A 192 -12.67 20.37 -5.14
CA SER A 192 -13.27 21.16 -4.05
C SER A 192 -14.61 20.60 -3.56
N GLY A 193 -15.38 19.94 -4.43
CA GLY A 193 -16.65 19.30 -4.07
C GLY A 193 -16.48 17.92 -3.44
N HIS A 194 -15.34 17.28 -3.64
CA HIS A 194 -15.05 15.91 -3.17
C HIS A 194 -14.02 15.83 -2.04
N THR A 195 -13.46 16.95 -1.57
CA THR A 195 -12.61 16.95 -0.36
C THR A 195 -13.31 16.28 0.83
N GLY A 196 -14.59 16.59 1.07
CA GLY A 196 -15.38 15.94 2.13
C GLY A 196 -15.54 14.43 1.92
N LEU A 197 -15.65 13.98 0.67
CA LEU A 197 -15.75 12.56 0.34
C LEU A 197 -14.46 11.80 0.66
N MET A 198 -13.29 12.42 0.46
CA MET A 198 -12.02 11.82 0.89
C MET A 198 -11.92 11.76 2.41
N THR A 199 -12.39 12.78 3.13
CA THR A 199 -12.46 12.77 4.60
C THR A 199 -13.38 11.67 5.12
N GLU A 200 -14.56 11.49 4.54
CA GLU A 200 -15.45 10.36 4.87
C GLU A 200 -14.78 9.00 4.61
N TYR A 201 -14.05 8.88 3.50
CA TYR A 201 -13.29 7.67 3.19
C TYR A 201 -12.20 7.37 4.25
N MET A 202 -11.48 8.40 4.71
CA MET A 202 -10.51 8.27 5.79
C MET A 202 -11.17 7.83 7.11
N ALA A 203 -12.33 8.38 7.45
CA ALA A 203 -13.12 7.95 8.60
C ALA A 203 -13.59 6.48 8.49
N HIS A 204 -13.91 6.00 7.27
CA HIS A 204 -14.21 4.59 7.03
C HIS A 204 -12.99 3.68 7.24
N ILE A 205 -11.80 4.09 6.78
CA ILE A 205 -10.55 3.35 7.04
C ILE A 205 -10.27 3.27 8.55
N ARG A 206 -10.45 4.38 9.28
CA ARG A 206 -10.34 4.38 10.74
C ARG A 206 -11.34 3.43 11.40
N SER A 207 -12.57 3.44 10.95
CA SER A 207 -13.61 2.55 11.48
C SER A 207 -13.24 1.07 11.28
N LEU A 208 -12.73 0.72 10.10
CA LEU A 208 -12.18 -0.62 9.82
C LEU A 208 -11.02 -0.97 10.78
N ALA A 209 -10.06 -0.06 10.96
CA ALA A 209 -8.92 -0.30 11.85
C ALA A 209 -9.34 -0.48 13.31
N ARG A 210 -10.36 0.25 13.79
CA ARG A 210 -10.94 0.07 15.12
C ARG A 210 -11.65 -1.28 15.26
N GLU A 211 -12.51 -1.65 14.31
CA GLU A 211 -13.20 -2.94 14.29
C GLU A 211 -12.21 -4.11 14.35
N VAL A 212 -11.18 -4.07 13.49
CA VAL A 212 -10.14 -5.12 13.47
C VAL A 212 -9.31 -5.09 14.76
N GLY A 213 -8.94 -3.90 15.24
CA GLY A 213 -8.20 -3.72 16.49
C GLY A 213 -8.93 -4.28 17.71
N GLU A 214 -10.23 -4.03 17.83
CA GLU A 214 -11.08 -4.61 18.88
C GLU A 214 -11.07 -6.14 18.81
N SER A 215 -11.19 -6.72 17.62
CA SER A 215 -11.13 -8.18 17.44
C SER A 215 -9.76 -8.79 17.77
N GLN A 216 -8.69 -8.00 17.63
CA GLN A 216 -7.31 -8.39 17.90
C GLN A 216 -6.82 -7.91 19.28
N ASN A 217 -7.68 -7.28 20.08
CA ASN A 217 -7.37 -6.69 21.39
C ASN A 217 -6.14 -5.76 21.36
N ARG A 218 -6.07 -4.88 20.35
CA ARG A 218 -5.01 -3.88 20.20
C ARG A 218 -5.50 -2.64 19.46
N GLU A 219 -4.81 -1.52 19.63
CA GLU A 219 -4.99 -0.36 18.78
C GLU A 219 -4.21 -0.54 17.47
N ILE A 220 -4.80 -0.14 16.35
CA ILE A 220 -4.18 -0.19 15.02
C ILE A 220 -3.95 1.24 14.53
N PRO A 221 -2.70 1.73 14.54
CA PRO A 221 -2.37 3.05 14.04
C PRO A 221 -2.46 3.15 12.52
N ILE A 222 -2.84 4.34 12.04
CA ILE A 222 -2.93 4.71 10.62
C ILE A 222 -2.04 5.92 10.37
N MET A 223 -1.03 5.75 9.54
CA MET A 223 -0.16 6.82 9.07
C MET A 223 -0.53 7.22 7.64
N ALA A 224 -0.35 8.48 7.28
CA ALA A 224 -0.52 8.96 5.91
C ALA A 224 0.75 9.69 5.43
N ARG A 225 1.18 9.38 4.20
CA ARG A 225 2.24 10.13 3.52
C ARG A 225 1.62 11.14 2.58
N ILE A 226 1.89 12.41 2.84
CA ILE A 226 1.21 13.57 2.24
C ILE A 226 2.23 14.65 1.85
N CYS A 227 1.78 15.69 1.13
CA CYS A 227 2.62 16.85 0.84
C CYS A 227 2.95 17.62 2.12
N LEU A 228 4.08 18.33 2.10
CA LEU A 228 4.46 19.23 3.20
C LEU A 228 3.50 20.41 3.33
N GLU A 229 3.09 20.99 2.19
CA GLU A 229 2.29 22.20 2.17
C GLU A 229 0.79 21.89 2.18
N ARG A 230 0.04 22.58 3.05
CA ARG A 230 -1.42 22.44 3.18
C ARG A 230 -2.14 22.60 1.85
N ASP A 231 -1.83 23.66 1.10
CA ASP A 231 -2.52 23.98 -0.14
C ASP A 231 -2.30 22.93 -1.23
N GLN A 232 -1.15 22.26 -1.23
CA GLN A 232 -0.89 21.13 -2.14
C GLN A 232 -1.80 19.95 -1.83
N ASN A 233 -1.95 19.60 -0.55
CA ASN A 233 -2.88 18.55 -0.11
C ASN A 233 -4.32 18.89 -0.48
N LEU A 234 -4.78 20.12 -0.17
CA LEU A 234 -6.13 20.56 -0.50
C LEU A 234 -6.40 20.60 -2.01
N SER A 235 -5.40 20.96 -2.84
CA SER A 235 -5.52 20.91 -4.30
C SER A 235 -5.70 19.51 -4.88
N MET A 236 -5.41 18.47 -4.08
CA MET A 236 -5.66 17.06 -4.41
C MET A 236 -6.94 16.51 -3.73
N GLY A 237 -7.61 17.32 -2.91
CA GLY A 237 -8.80 16.93 -2.14
C GLY A 237 -8.46 16.27 -0.80
N LEU A 238 -7.26 16.48 -0.27
CA LEU A 238 -6.79 15.89 0.98
C LEU A 238 -6.84 16.93 2.12
N ASP A 239 -7.87 16.86 2.97
CA ASP A 239 -8.01 17.72 4.15
C ASP A 239 -7.39 17.06 5.39
N VAL A 240 -6.06 17.08 5.45
CA VAL A 240 -5.28 16.44 6.50
C VAL A 240 -5.60 17.02 7.88
N GLU A 241 -5.89 18.32 7.97
CA GLU A 241 -6.27 18.94 9.24
C GLU A 241 -7.56 18.35 9.79
N ALA A 242 -8.56 18.10 8.92
CA ALA A 242 -9.78 17.42 9.32
C ALA A 242 -9.50 15.98 9.81
N TRP A 243 -8.64 15.25 9.11
CA TRP A 243 -8.29 13.86 9.48
C TRP A 243 -7.55 13.76 10.81
N LEU A 244 -6.71 14.75 11.14
CA LEU A 244 -6.07 14.84 12.45
C LEU A 244 -7.09 15.23 13.53
N ALA A 245 -7.98 16.17 13.23
CA ALA A 245 -8.97 16.67 14.19
C ALA A 245 -10.01 15.62 14.58
N ASP A 246 -10.41 14.74 13.66
CA ASP A 246 -11.37 13.66 13.92
C ASP A 246 -10.73 12.32 14.33
N GLY A 247 -9.40 12.26 14.34
CA GLY A 247 -8.63 11.06 14.69
C GLY A 247 -8.70 9.95 13.63
N SER A 248 -8.90 10.31 12.36
CA SER A 248 -8.82 9.36 11.24
C SER A 248 -7.39 8.85 11.03
N ILE A 249 -6.37 9.66 11.33
CA ILE A 249 -4.95 9.29 11.31
C ILE A 249 -4.29 9.58 12.67
N ASP A 250 -3.16 8.92 12.95
CA ASP A 250 -2.39 9.02 14.20
C ASP A 250 -1.04 9.72 14.00
#